data_AF-E0DEY7-F1
#
_entry.id   AF-E0DEY7-F1
#
_cell.length_a   1.000
_cell.length_b   1.000
_cell.length_c   1.000
_cell.angle_alpha   90.00
_cell.angle_beta   90.00
_cell.angle_gamma   90.00
#
_symmetry.space_group_name_H-M   'P 1'
#
loop_
_entity.id
_entity.type
_entity.pdbx_description
1 polymer ?
#
loop_
_entity_poly.entity_id
_entity_poly.type
_entity_poly.pdbx_seq_one_letter_code
_entity_poly.pdbx_strand_id
1 'polypeptide(L)'
;MAKDLFHRVADEARPPAVLGRYPGIADYFVEVLLNDLVESGAWLDLELKRPFLALWVNEEDFDNPDLDDPIEILTNSDAHKFAAMDPVVDLESLRGMKVKLVYDD
;
A
#
# COMPACT_ATOMS: atom_id res chain seq x y z
N MET A 1 -21.16 -5.17 -6.97
CA MET A 1 -20.07 -5.87 -6.26
C MET A 1 -19.16 -4.79 -5.74
N ALA A 2 -19.10 -4.61 -4.42
CA ALA A 2 -18.19 -3.62 -3.85
C ALA A 2 -16.79 -4.23 -3.96
N LYS A 3 -15.89 -3.60 -4.73
CA LYS A 3 -14.49 -4.03 -4.79
C LYS A 3 -13.85 -3.82 -3.43
N ASP A 4 -13.00 -4.74 -3.00
CA ASP A 4 -12.16 -4.55 -1.82
C ASP A 4 -11.18 -3.37 -2.03
N LEU A 5 -10.50 -2.99 -0.95
CA LEU A 5 -9.55 -1.88 -0.98
C LEU A 5 -8.47 -2.06 -2.07
N PHE A 6 -7.93 -3.26 -2.20
CA PHE A 6 -6.77 -3.53 -3.07
C PHE A 6 -7.14 -3.47 -4.54
N HIS A 7 -8.29 -4.03 -4.92
CA HIS A 7 -8.83 -3.91 -6.26
C HIS A 7 -9.10 -2.45 -6.63
N ARG A 8 -9.67 -1.66 -5.70
CA ARG A 8 -9.88 -0.22 -5.93
C ARG A 8 -8.56 0.53 -6.09
N VAL A 9 -7.58 0.27 -5.24
CA VAL A 9 -6.24 0.88 -5.33
C VAL A 9 -5.61 0.59 -6.69
N ALA A 10 -5.62 -0.67 -7.14
CA ALA A 10 -5.04 -1.06 -8.42
C ALA A 10 -5.75 -0.41 -9.62
N ASP A 11 -7.09 -0.42 -9.62
CA ASP A 11 -7.90 0.07 -10.74
C ASP A 11 -7.98 1.60 -10.83
N GLU A 12 -8.01 2.29 -9.69
CA GLU A 12 -8.23 3.74 -9.62
C GLU A 12 -6.92 4.55 -9.63
N ALA A 13 -5.78 3.89 -9.42
CA ALA A 13 -4.45 4.49 -9.60
C ALA A 13 -4.24 5.00 -11.03
N ARG A 14 -3.38 6.01 -11.18
CA ARG A 14 -3.06 6.63 -12.48
C ARG A 14 -1.54 6.78 -12.63
N PRO A 15 -0.88 5.93 -13.46
CA PRO A 15 -1.47 4.83 -14.23
C PRO A 15 -2.02 3.69 -13.35
N PRO A 16 -2.97 2.87 -13.85
CA PRO A 16 -3.46 1.71 -13.13
C PRO A 16 -2.37 0.66 -12.90
N ALA A 17 -2.45 -0.05 -11.79
CA ALA A 17 -1.56 -1.15 -11.43
C ALA A 17 -2.27 -2.51 -11.56
N VAL A 18 -1.51 -3.61 -11.47
CA VAL A 18 -2.05 -4.97 -11.56
C VAL A 18 -1.97 -5.64 -10.19
N LEU A 19 -3.11 -5.83 -9.55
CA LEU A 19 -3.20 -6.63 -8.33
C LEU A 19 -2.82 -8.09 -8.63
N GLY A 20 -1.90 -8.66 -7.85
CA GLY A 20 -1.47 -10.05 -8.03
C GLY A 20 -0.70 -10.30 -9.32
N ARG A 21 0.09 -9.31 -9.79
CA ARG A 21 0.92 -9.40 -11.01
C ARG A 21 1.74 -10.68 -11.12
N TYR A 22 2.20 -11.22 -10.00
CA TYR A 22 2.95 -12.48 -9.94
C TYR A 22 2.08 -13.63 -9.42
N PRO A 23 1.59 -14.53 -10.29
CA PRO A 23 0.78 -15.66 -9.87
C PRO A 23 1.59 -16.61 -8.98
N GLY A 24 1.02 -17.05 -7.87
CA GLY A 24 1.67 -17.95 -6.89
C GLY A 24 2.39 -17.24 -5.74
N ILE A 25 2.40 -15.91 -5.70
CA ILE A 25 2.95 -15.10 -4.59
C ILE A 25 1.80 -14.38 -3.87
N ALA A 26 0.94 -15.16 -3.22
CA ALA A 26 -0.25 -14.63 -2.54
C ALA A 26 0.09 -13.90 -1.22
N ASP A 27 1.25 -14.18 -0.63
CA ASP A 27 1.61 -13.57 0.66
C ASP A 27 2.16 -12.14 0.51
N TYR A 28 2.56 -11.73 -0.71
CA TYR A 28 3.22 -10.44 -0.96
C TYR A 28 2.53 -9.57 -2.03
N PHE A 29 1.26 -9.85 -2.36
CA PHE A 29 0.61 -9.13 -3.46
C PHE A 29 0.38 -7.64 -3.15
N VAL A 30 0.29 -7.26 -1.88
CA VAL A 30 0.04 -5.88 -1.44
C VAL A 30 1.33 -5.06 -1.55
N GLU A 31 2.45 -5.64 -1.16
CA GLU A 31 3.81 -5.11 -1.25
C GLU A 31 4.20 -4.90 -2.71
N VAL A 32 3.91 -5.90 -3.57
CA VAL A 32 4.10 -5.78 -5.02
C VAL A 32 3.24 -4.66 -5.61
N LEU A 33 1.98 -4.55 -5.17
CA LEU A 33 1.10 -3.45 -5.60
C LEU A 33 1.66 -2.09 -5.19
N LEU A 34 2.11 -1.93 -3.95
CA LEU A 34 2.73 -0.69 -3.47
C LEU A 34 3.98 -0.32 -4.28
N ASN A 35 4.89 -1.27 -4.49
CA ASN A 35 6.07 -1.07 -5.31
C ASN A 35 5.70 -0.62 -6.74
N ASP A 36 4.69 -1.24 -7.36
CA ASP A 36 4.24 -0.87 -8.70
C ASP A 36 3.68 0.55 -8.76
N LEU A 37 2.97 0.99 -7.72
CA LEU A 37 2.48 2.38 -7.61
C LEU A 37 3.65 3.37 -7.50
N VAL A 38 4.68 3.05 -6.71
CA VAL A 38 5.88 3.88 -6.55
C VAL A 38 6.67 3.95 -7.86
N GLU A 39 7.01 2.81 -8.45
CA GLU A 39 7.85 2.72 -9.65
C GLU A 39 7.19 3.38 -10.87
N SER A 40 5.86 3.33 -10.96
CA SER A 40 5.11 3.97 -12.05
C SER A 40 4.84 5.46 -11.81
N GLY A 41 5.17 5.99 -10.63
CA GLY A 41 4.82 7.36 -10.26
C GLY A 41 3.30 7.57 -10.15
N ALA A 42 2.55 6.53 -9.75
CA ALA A 42 1.10 6.55 -9.77
C ALA A 42 0.50 7.59 -8.82
N TRP A 43 -0.46 8.34 -9.34
CA TRP A 43 -1.34 9.18 -8.55
C TRP A 43 -2.53 8.36 -8.05
N LEU A 44 -2.92 8.56 -6.78
CA LEU A 44 -4.09 7.92 -6.17
C LEU A 44 -4.81 8.91 -5.26
N ASP A 45 -6.14 8.92 -5.32
CA ASP A 45 -6.96 9.80 -4.49
C ASP A 45 -6.75 9.53 -2.99
N LEU A 46 -6.83 10.58 -2.16
CA LEU A 46 -6.66 10.48 -0.72
C LEU A 46 -7.65 9.51 -0.06
N GLU A 47 -8.86 9.34 -0.61
CA GLU A 47 -9.84 8.36 -0.12
C GLU A 47 -9.26 6.95 -0.07
N LEU A 48 -8.43 6.58 -1.05
CA LEU A 48 -7.82 5.25 -1.17
C LEU A 48 -6.39 5.22 -0.64
N LYS A 49 -5.63 6.29 -0.88
CA LYS A 49 -4.21 6.37 -0.49
C LYS A 49 -4.02 6.31 1.02
N ARG A 50 -4.87 7.00 1.79
CA ARG A 50 -4.81 7.01 3.25
C ARG A 50 -5.06 5.61 3.86
N PRO A 51 -6.18 4.92 3.59
CA PRO A 51 -6.40 3.59 4.15
C PRO A 51 -5.41 2.56 3.61
N PHE A 52 -4.88 2.72 2.40
CA PHE A 52 -3.85 1.84 1.87
C PHE A 52 -2.53 1.97 2.65
N LEU A 53 -2.03 3.19 2.85
CA LEU A 53 -0.82 3.44 3.64
C LEU A 53 -0.99 3.07 5.13
N ALA A 54 -2.20 3.22 5.66
CA ALA A 54 -2.51 2.89 7.05
C ALA A 54 -2.38 1.40 7.39
N LEU A 55 -2.28 0.51 6.38
CA LEU A 55 -1.99 -0.90 6.58
C LEU A 55 -0.66 -1.08 7.31
N TRP A 56 0.40 -0.46 6.79
CA TRP A 56 1.75 -0.56 7.35
C TRP A 56 1.99 0.39 8.53
N VAL A 57 1.49 1.63 8.48
CA VAL A 57 1.72 2.62 9.57
C VAL A 57 1.28 2.11 10.95
N ASN A 58 0.33 1.17 10.99
CA ASN A 58 -0.20 0.61 12.23
C ASN A 58 0.37 -0.77 12.57
N GLU A 59 1.35 -1.27 11.81
CA GLU A 59 2.13 -2.45 12.18
C GLU A 59 3.17 -2.09 13.25
N GLU A 60 3.50 -3.05 14.11
CA GLU A 60 4.41 -2.86 15.24
C GLU A 60 5.81 -2.45 14.77
N ASP A 61 6.27 -3.03 13.66
CA ASP A 61 7.64 -2.88 13.17
C ASP A 61 7.80 -1.72 12.17
N PHE A 62 6.75 -0.94 11.90
CA PHE A 62 6.81 0.15 10.92
C PHE A 62 7.90 1.19 11.22
N ASP A 63 8.08 1.53 12.50
CA ASP A 63 9.10 2.51 12.92
C ASP A 63 10.49 1.91 13.12
N ASN A 64 10.56 0.59 13.21
CA ASN A 64 11.80 -0.15 13.45
C ASN A 64 11.75 -1.48 12.68
N PRO A 65 11.87 -1.44 11.35
CA PRO A 65 11.68 -2.63 10.53
C PRO A 65 12.79 -3.66 10.74
N ASP A 66 12.51 -4.94 10.54
CA ASP A 66 13.52 -5.99 10.50
C ASP A 66 14.49 -5.75 9.34
N LEU A 67 15.73 -5.40 9.68
CA LEU A 67 16.78 -5.11 8.72
C LEU A 67 17.40 -6.37 8.10
N ASP A 68 17.05 -7.56 8.60
CA ASP A 68 17.43 -8.84 8.00
C ASP A 68 16.37 -9.34 7.01
N ASP A 69 15.18 -8.72 6.93
CA ASP A 69 14.15 -9.01 5.93
C ASP A 69 14.16 -7.98 4.78
N PRO A 70 14.63 -8.36 3.57
CA PRO A 70 14.66 -7.45 2.43
C PRO A 70 13.28 -6.95 1.99
N ILE A 71 12.21 -7.75 2.17
CA ILE A 71 10.86 -7.38 1.77
C ILE A 71 10.32 -6.30 2.70
N GLU A 72 10.57 -6.41 4.00
CA GLU A 72 10.15 -5.41 4.98
C GLU A 72 10.84 -4.06 4.74
N ILE A 73 12.15 -4.08 4.49
CA ILE A 73 12.93 -2.87 4.17
C ILE A 73 12.38 -2.18 2.91
N LEU A 74 12.12 -2.95 1.85
CA LEU A 74 11.60 -2.43 0.59
C LEU A 74 10.20 -1.83 0.78
N THR A 75 9.32 -2.56 1.45
CA THR A 75 7.94 -2.14 1.72
C THR A 75 7.90 -0.88 2.56
N ASN A 76 8.72 -0.79 3.62
CA ASN A 76 8.81 0.40 4.45
C ASN A 76 9.28 1.63 3.64
N SER A 77 10.34 1.46 2.85
CA SER A 77 10.87 2.49 1.95
C SER A 77 9.81 2.95 0.94
N ASP A 78 9.08 2.03 0.33
CA ASP A 78 8.05 2.35 -0.66
C ASP A 78 6.81 2.99 -0.03
N ALA A 79 6.44 2.64 1.20
CA ALA A 79 5.37 3.32 1.93
C ALA A 79 5.71 4.80 2.16
N HIS A 80 6.95 5.09 2.56
CA HIS A 80 7.44 6.46 2.72
C HIS A 80 7.49 7.23 1.38
N LYS A 81 8.00 6.60 0.32
CA LYS A 81 8.03 7.22 -1.02
C LYS A 81 6.61 7.51 -1.52
N PHE A 82 5.71 6.53 -1.44
CA PHE A 82 4.34 6.69 -1.92
C PHE A 82 3.62 7.78 -1.14
N ALA A 83 3.80 7.86 0.18
CA ALA A 83 3.28 8.95 1.00
C ALA A 83 3.79 10.34 0.57
N ALA A 84 5.05 10.43 0.12
CA ALA A 84 5.66 11.66 -0.38
C ALA A 84 5.26 12.03 -1.82
N MET A 85 4.67 11.12 -2.59
CA MET A 85 4.13 11.42 -3.93
C MET A 85 2.81 12.18 -3.83
N ASP A 86 2.45 12.99 -4.83
CA ASP A 86 1.18 13.71 -4.82
C ASP A 86 -0.03 12.76 -4.98
N PRO A 87 -1.13 12.94 -4.22
CA PRO A 87 -1.25 13.89 -3.11
C PRO A 87 -0.46 13.39 -1.88
N VAL A 88 0.31 14.29 -1.27
CA VAL A 88 1.16 13.96 -0.10
C VAL A 88 0.30 13.56 1.10
N VAL A 89 0.73 12.52 1.80
CA VAL A 89 0.10 12.02 3.03
C VAL A 89 1.11 12.06 4.18
N ASP A 90 0.73 12.73 5.26
CA ASP A 90 1.45 12.64 6.53
C ASP A 90 1.16 11.28 7.19
N LEU A 91 2.17 10.43 7.30
CA LEU A 91 2.05 9.07 7.85
C LEU A 91 1.64 9.10 9.33
N GLU A 92 2.14 10.05 10.12
CA GLU A 92 1.76 10.17 11.53
C GLU A 92 0.26 10.47 11.70
N SER A 93 -0.35 11.15 10.71
CA SER A 93 -1.81 11.39 10.69
C SER A 93 -2.65 10.12 10.51
N LEU A 94 -2.03 8.97 10.17
CA LEU A 94 -2.71 7.69 9.97
C LEU A 94 -2.63 6.76 11.19
N ARG A 95 -1.89 7.14 12.24
CA ARG A 95 -1.78 6.33 13.47
C ARG A 95 -3.16 6.12 14.11
N GLY A 96 -3.46 4.88 14.44
CA GLY A 96 -4.74 4.45 15.00
C GLY A 96 -5.91 4.41 13.99
N MET A 97 -5.66 4.66 12.70
CA MET A 97 -6.68 4.53 11.66
C MET A 97 -7.09 3.06 11.49
N LYS A 98 -8.39 2.79 11.63
CA LYS A 98 -8.93 1.44 11.38
C LYS A 98 -9.23 1.25 9.90
N VAL A 99 -8.51 0.33 9.26
CA VAL A 99 -8.78 -0.09 7.89
C VAL A 99 -9.72 -1.30 7.92
N LYS A 100 -10.87 -1.21 7.22
CA LYS A 100 -11.77 -2.35 7.04
C LYS A 100 -11.42 -3.04 5.74
N LEU A 101 -10.82 -4.22 5.83
CA LEU A 101 -10.63 -5.11 4.68
C LEU A 101 -11.87 -5.99 4.56
N VAL A 102 -12.46 -6.01 3.37
CA VAL A 102 -13.53 -6.93 3.01
C VAL A 102 -12.90 -7.87 2.01
N TYR A 103 -12.87 -9.16 2.30
CA TYR A 103 -12.45 -10.18 1.36
C TYR A 103 -13.72 -10.77 0.74
N ASP A 104 -13.77 -10.88 -0.58
CA ASP A 104 -14.80 -11.70 -1.23
C ASP A 104 -14.39 -13.17 -1.00
N ASP A 105 -15.23 -13.92 -0.27
CA ASP A 105 -15.09 -15.37 -0.01
C ASP A 105 -15.16 -16.22 -1.30
#